data_AF-A0A816DJE0-F1
#
_entry.id   AF-A0A816DJE0-F1
#
_cell.length_a   1.000
_cell.length_b   1.000
_cell.length_c   1.000
_cell.angle_alpha   90.00
_cell.angle_beta   90.00
_cell.angle_gamma   90.00
#
_symmetry.space_group_name_H-M   'P 1'
#
loop_
_entity.id
_entity.type
_entity.pdbx_description
1 polymer ?
#
loop_
_entity_poly.entity_id
_entity_poly.type
_entity_poly.pdbx_seq_one_letter_code
_entity_poly.pdbx_strand_id
1 'polypeptide(L)'
;MNGLYNDANGTSHRARIPSTHNWQFKLKSLSSLLYSLDVAFGVFTEKLENDQVRIERRIFASQEYIELLLAHVVITRLTSKGHPIIVPVEVNEQTTSIDFDLHVSSRDDKHVLLSGTTREVENNLFQSNRLSLFMYYTPLPSNSFQLSAQETSRTYLSLPPLSTRSEPKQFYRVSPSSLSRGGRLSEDYGGHSFWDTETWMYPLILLFYPTLAREILSYRIALRDAAMYNAKLFGYVGC
;
A
#
# COMPACT_ATOMS: atom_id res chain seq x y z
N MET A 1 2.80 -3.11 -1.83
CA MET A 1 3.07 -4.53 -1.58
C MET A 1 4.30 -4.93 -2.37
N ASN A 2 5.15 -5.78 -1.81
CA ASN A 2 6.41 -6.14 -2.42
C ASN A 2 6.23 -7.31 -3.41
N GLY A 3 7.00 -7.32 -4.50
CA GLY A 3 7.03 -8.45 -5.43
C GLY A 3 5.82 -8.58 -6.38
N LEU A 4 4.86 -7.64 -6.35
CA LEU A 4 3.77 -7.60 -7.31
C LEU A 4 4.11 -6.68 -8.47
N TYR A 5 4.33 -7.27 -9.64
CA TYR A 5 4.66 -6.57 -10.89
C TYR A 5 3.70 -7.02 -11.99
N ASN A 6 3.41 -6.10 -12.91
CA ASN A 6 2.59 -6.33 -14.09
C ASN A 6 3.36 -5.85 -15.33
N ASP A 7 2.92 -6.31 -16.51
CA ASP A 7 3.56 -6.13 -17.81
C ASP A 7 4.92 -6.84 -17.94
N ALA A 8 5.37 -7.00 -19.19
CA ALA A 8 6.55 -7.80 -19.51
C ALA A 8 7.81 -6.98 -19.81
N ASN A 9 8.99 -7.58 -19.57
CA ASN A 9 10.28 -7.04 -19.98
C ASN A 9 10.51 -5.59 -19.51
N GLY A 10 10.87 -4.68 -20.43
CA GLY A 10 11.18 -3.29 -20.13
C GLY A 10 9.98 -2.41 -19.77
N THR A 11 8.75 -2.89 -19.97
CA THR A 11 7.53 -2.19 -19.54
C THR A 11 7.01 -2.69 -18.19
N SER A 12 7.67 -3.70 -17.62
CA SER A 12 7.33 -4.23 -16.31
C SER A 12 7.44 -3.16 -15.22
N HIS A 13 6.43 -3.08 -14.37
CA HIS A 13 6.35 -2.10 -13.29
C HIS A 13 5.59 -2.66 -12.08
N ARG A 14 5.73 -2.03 -10.91
CA ARG A 14 4.96 -2.40 -9.72
C ARG A 14 3.46 -2.28 -10.01
N ALA A 15 2.74 -3.37 -9.82
CA ALA A 15 1.33 -3.44 -10.13
C ALA A 15 0.50 -2.51 -9.22
N ARG A 16 -0.40 -1.71 -9.80
CA ARG A 16 -1.25 -0.78 -9.07
C ARG A 16 -2.39 -1.50 -8.36
N ILE A 17 -2.32 -1.47 -7.04
CA ILE A 17 -3.35 -2.00 -6.17
C ILE A 17 -4.38 -0.89 -5.91
N PRO A 18 -5.69 -1.14 -6.10
CA PRO A 18 -6.70 -0.12 -5.88
C PRO A 18 -6.79 0.27 -4.40
N SER A 19 -7.20 1.51 -4.13
CA SER A 19 -7.33 2.01 -2.76
C SER A 19 -8.74 1.77 -2.21
N THR A 20 -8.81 1.04 -1.10
CA THR A 20 -10.03 0.82 -0.32
C THR A 20 -10.28 1.88 0.75
N HIS A 21 -9.33 2.80 0.98
CA HIS A 21 -9.36 3.82 2.04
C HIS A 21 -9.50 5.23 1.51
N ASN A 22 -9.92 5.36 0.25
CA ASN A 22 -10.12 6.64 -0.39
C ASN A 22 -11.49 7.21 -0.02
N TRP A 23 -11.54 7.82 1.16
CA TRP A 23 -12.74 8.47 1.69
C TRP A 23 -12.45 9.93 2.00
N GLN A 24 -13.46 10.79 1.81
CA GLN A 24 -13.34 12.22 2.07
C GLN A 24 -14.45 12.69 3.01
N PHE A 25 -14.08 13.30 4.14
CA PHE A 25 -15.03 13.94 5.04
C PHE A 25 -15.59 15.21 4.41
N LYS A 26 -16.92 15.36 4.41
CA LYS A 26 -17.59 16.56 3.91
C LYS A 26 -18.12 17.38 5.09
N LEU A 27 -17.24 18.17 5.68
CA LEU A 27 -17.62 19.14 6.72
C LEU A 27 -18.16 20.43 6.12
N LYS A 28 -19.29 20.90 6.64
CA LYS A 28 -19.75 22.27 6.39
C LYS A 28 -18.94 23.24 7.26
N SER A 29 -18.67 24.42 6.71
CA SER A 29 -18.00 25.53 7.41
C SER A 29 -16.68 25.12 8.06
N LEU A 30 -15.78 24.53 7.28
CA LEU A 30 -14.48 24.09 7.75
C LEU A 30 -13.66 25.28 8.28
N SER A 31 -13.24 25.20 9.54
CA SER A 31 -12.42 26.22 10.22
C SER A 31 -10.93 25.92 10.12
N SER A 32 -10.55 24.64 10.08
CA SER A 32 -9.16 24.20 9.99
C SER A 32 -9.05 22.87 9.26
N LEU A 33 -8.00 22.75 8.43
CA LEU A 33 -7.58 21.54 7.75
C LEU A 33 -6.06 21.41 7.87
N LEU A 34 -5.59 20.35 8.49
CA LEU A 34 -4.16 20.11 8.69
C LEU A 34 -3.79 18.70 8.25
N TYR A 35 -2.66 18.61 7.55
CA TYR A 35 -2.01 17.36 7.18
C TYR A 35 -0.65 17.29 7.84
N SER A 36 -0.31 16.15 8.43
CA SER A 36 1.02 15.89 9.00
C SER A 36 1.50 14.48 8.68
N LEU A 37 2.81 14.31 8.63
CA LEU A 37 3.47 13.02 8.51
C LEU A 37 4.45 12.88 9.67
N ASP A 38 4.16 11.96 10.58
CA ASP A 38 5.11 11.53 11.60
C ASP A 38 6.08 10.53 10.97
N VAL A 39 7.29 10.98 10.68
CA VAL A 39 8.33 10.15 10.05
C VAL A 39 8.96 9.14 11.00
N ALA A 40 8.90 9.37 12.32
CA ALA A 40 9.46 8.46 13.30
C ALA A 40 8.59 7.20 13.43
N PHE A 41 7.27 7.38 13.39
CA PHE A 41 6.30 6.28 13.52
C PHE A 41 5.64 5.88 12.19
N GLY A 42 5.89 6.62 11.10
CA GLY A 42 5.31 6.34 9.79
C GLY A 42 3.80 6.58 9.71
N VAL A 43 3.30 7.61 10.42
CA VAL A 43 1.86 7.89 10.53
C VAL A 43 1.49 9.15 9.77
N PHE A 44 0.64 9.00 8.75
CA PHE A 44 0.01 10.15 8.09
C PHE A 44 -1.25 10.54 8.84
N THR A 45 -1.41 11.83 9.15
CA THR A 45 -2.58 12.35 9.86
C THR A 45 -3.25 13.45 9.06
N GLU A 46 -4.56 13.35 8.93
CA GLU A 46 -5.44 14.43 8.47
C GLU A 46 -6.34 14.86 9.63
N LYS A 47 -6.38 16.16 9.89
CA LYS A 47 -7.21 16.75 10.94
C LYS A 47 -8.11 17.83 10.36
N LEU A 48 -9.42 17.67 10.53
CA LEU A 48 -10.45 18.60 10.09
C LEU A 48 -11.22 19.13 11.30
N GLU A 49 -11.59 20.41 11.28
CA GLU A 49 -12.31 21.01 12.40
C GLU A 49 -13.29 22.09 11.92
N ASN A 50 -14.46 22.15 12.55
CA ASN A 50 -15.36 23.30 12.54
C ASN A 50 -15.81 23.61 13.97
N ASP A 51 -16.73 24.56 14.14
CA ASP A 51 -17.21 24.99 15.47
C ASP A 51 -17.89 23.87 16.28
N GLN A 52 -18.28 22.76 15.65
CA GLN A 52 -19.04 21.68 16.28
C GLN A 52 -18.22 20.41 16.52
N VAL A 53 -17.29 20.10 15.62
CA VAL A 53 -16.63 18.80 15.58
C VAL A 53 -15.19 18.91 15.08
N ARG A 54 -14.33 18.08 15.68
CA ARG A 54 -12.97 17.78 15.24
C ARG A 54 -12.92 16.34 14.76
N ILE A 55 -12.29 16.11 13.63
CA ILE A 55 -12.03 14.78 13.07
C ILE A 55 -10.53 14.63 12.92
N GLU A 56 -10.02 13.49 13.35
CA GLU A 56 -8.64 13.11 13.16
C GLU A 56 -8.60 11.72 12.52
N ARG A 57 -8.05 11.65 11.31
CA ARG A 57 -7.79 10.39 10.60
C ARG A 57 -6.30 10.14 10.58
N ARG A 58 -5.87 8.99 11.09
CA ARG A 58 -4.51 8.48 11.00
C ARG A 58 -4.46 7.29 10.06
N ILE A 59 -3.53 7.29 9.13
CA ILE A 59 -3.27 6.18 8.21
C ILE A 59 -1.83 5.72 8.40
N PHE A 60 -1.63 4.42 8.64
CA PHE A 60 -0.31 3.84 8.87
C PHE A 60 -0.28 2.35 8.57
N ALA A 61 0.87 1.84 8.14
CA ALA A 61 1.09 0.40 8.01
C ALA A 61 1.47 -0.19 9.37
N SER A 62 0.93 -1.36 9.72
CA SER A 62 1.29 -2.03 10.97
C SER A 62 2.75 -2.49 10.93
N GLN A 63 3.49 -2.24 12.01
CA GLN A 63 4.89 -2.68 12.15
C GLN A 63 4.99 -4.17 12.54
N GLU A 64 3.93 -4.72 13.13
CA GLU A 64 3.86 -6.13 13.55
C GLU A 64 3.23 -7.01 12.44
N TYR A 65 2.20 -6.49 11.78
CA TYR A 65 1.49 -7.16 10.68
C TYR A 65 1.76 -6.43 9.37
N ILE A 66 2.84 -6.79 8.69
CA ILE A 66 3.33 -6.11 7.48
C ILE A 66 2.35 -6.07 6.29
N GLU A 67 1.30 -6.89 6.35
CA GLU A 67 0.23 -6.98 5.35
C GLU A 67 -0.97 -6.07 5.69
N LEU A 68 -0.91 -5.34 6.80
CA LEU A 68 -2.02 -4.57 7.32
C LEU A 68 -1.76 -3.06 7.19
N LEU A 69 -2.59 -2.39 6.38
CA LEU A 69 -2.73 -0.94 6.43
C LEU A 69 -3.88 -0.60 7.38
N LEU A 70 -3.76 0.46 8.16
CA LEU A 70 -4.76 0.86 9.14
C LEU A 70 -5.24 2.27 8.84
N ALA A 71 -6.56 2.47 8.88
CA ALA A 71 -7.16 3.80 8.99
C ALA A 71 -7.89 3.91 10.32
N HIS A 72 -7.40 4.78 11.18
CA HIS A 72 -7.97 5.08 12.48
C HIS A 72 -8.60 6.46 12.46
N VAL A 73 -9.91 6.55 12.68
CA VAL A 73 -10.67 7.81 12.66
C VAL A 73 -11.24 8.08 14.03
N VAL A 74 -10.95 9.26 14.57
CA VAL A 74 -11.51 9.77 15.83
C VAL A 74 -12.34 11.00 15.53
N ILE A 75 -13.59 11.01 15.99
CA ILE A 75 -14.50 12.14 15.85
C ILE A 75 -14.80 12.66 17.25
N THR A 76 -14.52 13.93 17.50
CA THR A 76 -14.65 14.58 18.81
C THR A 76 -15.59 15.78 18.72
N ARG A 77 -16.60 15.83 19.58
CA ARG A 77 -17.50 16.97 19.74
C ARG A 77 -16.80 18.13 20.43
N LEU A 78 -16.96 19.34 19.90
CA LEU A 78 -16.44 20.59 20.48
C LEU A 78 -17.50 21.45 21.17
N THR A 79 -18.78 21.15 20.93
CA THR A 79 -19.92 21.83 21.57
C THR A 79 -20.42 21.11 22.82
N SER A 80 -21.24 21.79 23.61
CA SER A 80 -22.00 21.17 24.69
C SER A 80 -22.90 20.04 24.16
N LYS A 81 -23.12 19.01 24.96
CA LYS A 81 -24.00 17.88 24.63
C LYS A 81 -25.43 18.37 24.37
N GLY A 82 -26.11 17.82 23.37
CA GLY A 82 -27.52 18.20 23.09
C GLY A 82 -28.09 17.74 21.75
N HIS A 83 -27.29 17.72 20.68
CA HIS A 83 -27.75 17.30 19.35
C HIS A 83 -26.80 16.30 18.68
N PRO A 84 -27.30 15.27 17.97
CA PRO A 84 -26.46 14.36 17.19
C PRO A 84 -25.64 15.12 16.16
N ILE A 85 -24.39 14.68 15.95
CA ILE A 85 -23.53 15.19 14.89
C ILE A 85 -23.44 14.13 13.80
N ILE A 86 -23.70 14.53 12.57
CA ILE A 86 -23.57 13.66 11.40
C ILE A 86 -22.47 14.26 10.52
N VAL A 87 -21.46 13.45 10.22
CA VAL A 87 -20.34 13.80 9.37
C VAL A 87 -20.47 13.00 8.08
N PRO A 88 -20.95 13.61 6.98
CA PRO A 88 -21.03 12.92 5.70
C PRO A 88 -19.63 12.56 5.17
N VAL A 89 -19.56 11.44 4.48
CA VAL A 89 -18.34 10.90 3.88
C VAL A 89 -18.64 10.56 2.43
N GLU A 90 -17.80 11.06 1.54
CA GLU A 90 -17.77 10.59 0.16
C GLU A 90 -16.81 9.40 0.06
N VAL A 91 -17.35 8.26 -0.35
CA VAL A 91 -16.60 7.01 -0.52
C VAL A 91 -16.23 6.86 -1.98
N ASN A 92 -14.94 6.93 -2.29
CA ASN A 92 -14.40 6.70 -3.62
C ASN A 92 -13.59 5.40 -3.63
N GLU A 93 -14.23 4.32 -3.18
CA GLU A 93 -13.65 2.97 -3.22
C GLU A 93 -13.48 2.53 -4.67
N GLN A 94 -12.23 2.28 -5.06
CA GLN A 94 -11.93 1.67 -6.33
C GLN A 94 -11.83 0.17 -6.14
N THR A 95 -12.54 -0.61 -6.96
CA THR A 95 -12.47 -2.07 -6.96
C THR A 95 -11.81 -2.61 -8.24
N THR A 96 -11.48 -1.72 -9.17
CA THR A 96 -10.85 -2.05 -10.45
C THR A 96 -9.39 -1.64 -10.45
N SER A 97 -8.59 -2.35 -11.24
CA SER A 97 -7.20 -1.98 -11.51
C SER A 97 -6.91 -2.18 -12.99
N ILE A 98 -6.04 -1.33 -13.51
CA ILE A 98 -5.45 -1.49 -14.84
C ILE A 98 -4.45 -2.65 -14.87
N ASP A 99 -3.84 -3.02 -13.75
CA ASP A 99 -2.78 -4.03 -13.68
C ASP A 99 -3.28 -5.40 -13.18
N PHE A 100 -4.54 -5.48 -12.73
CA PHE A 100 -5.16 -6.70 -12.24
C PHE A 100 -6.54 -6.97 -12.85
N ASP A 101 -6.92 -8.25 -12.94
CA ASP A 101 -8.28 -8.71 -13.24
C ASP A 101 -9.11 -8.94 -11.95
N LEU A 102 -9.26 -7.86 -11.16
CA LEU A 102 -9.91 -7.91 -9.85
C LEU A 102 -11.44 -8.07 -9.96
N HIS A 103 -11.98 -8.85 -9.04
CA HIS A 103 -13.41 -9.02 -8.82
C HIS A 103 -13.69 -9.25 -7.32
N VAL A 104 -14.90 -8.92 -6.89
CA VAL A 104 -15.34 -9.21 -5.52
C VAL A 104 -15.63 -10.70 -5.42
N SER A 105 -14.82 -11.42 -4.66
CA SER A 105 -14.94 -12.88 -4.51
C SER A 105 -15.86 -13.29 -3.36
N SER A 106 -15.96 -12.47 -2.31
CA SER A 106 -16.97 -12.63 -1.26
C SER A 106 -17.29 -11.30 -0.58
N ARG A 107 -18.50 -11.19 -0.04
CA ARG A 107 -18.94 -10.06 0.78
C ARG A 107 -19.81 -10.60 1.90
N ASP A 108 -19.44 -10.30 3.13
CA ASP A 108 -20.27 -10.49 4.32
C ASP A 108 -20.69 -9.12 4.89
N ASP A 109 -21.45 -9.12 5.98
CA ASP A 109 -21.97 -7.90 6.61
C ASP A 109 -20.87 -6.95 7.11
N LYS A 110 -19.63 -7.43 7.26
CA LYS A 110 -18.50 -6.72 7.87
C LYS A 110 -17.27 -6.62 6.97
N HIS A 111 -17.12 -7.49 5.98
CA HIS A 111 -15.90 -7.60 5.19
C HIS A 111 -16.19 -7.86 3.71
N VAL A 112 -15.28 -7.42 2.88
CA VAL A 112 -15.23 -7.67 1.44
C VAL A 112 -13.91 -8.33 1.12
N LEU A 113 -13.95 -9.39 0.32
CA LEU A 113 -12.80 -9.99 -0.33
C LEU A 113 -12.78 -9.57 -1.79
N LEU A 114 -11.76 -8.81 -2.16
CA LEU A 114 -11.40 -8.55 -3.54
C LEU A 114 -10.26 -9.49 -3.92
N SER A 115 -10.38 -10.23 -5.01
CA SER A 115 -9.28 -11.05 -5.50
C SER A 115 -9.14 -11.01 -7.01
N GLY A 116 -7.97 -11.39 -7.49
CA GLY A 116 -7.66 -11.47 -8.90
C GLY A 116 -6.18 -11.78 -9.10
N THR A 117 -5.75 -11.66 -10.34
CA THR A 117 -4.38 -11.86 -10.79
C THR A 117 -3.85 -10.66 -11.54
N THR A 118 -2.54 -10.54 -11.64
CA THR A 118 -1.93 -9.57 -12.57
C THR A 118 -2.43 -9.86 -13.99
N ARG A 119 -2.49 -8.85 -14.86
CA ARG A 119 -2.92 -9.08 -16.25
C ARG A 119 -1.87 -9.84 -17.05
N GLU A 120 -0.61 -9.52 -16.82
CA GLU A 120 0.53 -10.13 -17.50
C GLU A 120 1.57 -10.64 -16.50
N VAL A 121 2.49 -11.48 -16.98
CA VAL A 121 3.69 -11.92 -16.23
C VAL A 121 4.89 -11.10 -16.68
N GLU A 122 5.87 -10.91 -15.80
CA GLU A 122 7.07 -10.12 -16.13
C GLU A 122 7.92 -10.80 -17.22
N ASN A 123 8.00 -12.14 -17.16
CA ASN A 123 8.76 -12.93 -18.12
C ASN A 123 8.27 -14.39 -18.16
N ASN A 124 7.74 -14.83 -19.30
CA ASN A 124 7.20 -16.19 -19.48
C ASN A 124 8.21 -17.33 -19.26
N LEU A 125 9.52 -17.06 -19.35
CA LEU A 125 10.57 -18.08 -19.14
C LEU A 125 10.85 -18.33 -17.67
N PHE A 126 10.73 -17.31 -16.82
CA PHE A 126 11.07 -17.37 -15.40
C PHE A 126 9.85 -17.28 -14.48
N GLN A 127 8.70 -16.89 -15.02
CA GLN A 127 7.44 -16.79 -14.32
C GLN A 127 6.36 -17.53 -15.12
N SER A 128 5.99 -18.72 -14.63
CA SER A 128 5.00 -19.57 -15.30
C SER A 128 3.56 -19.12 -15.08
N ASN A 129 3.29 -18.33 -14.03
CA ASN A 129 1.94 -17.96 -13.61
C ASN A 129 1.83 -16.46 -13.28
N ARG A 130 0.66 -15.88 -13.57
CA ARG A 130 0.27 -14.54 -13.11
C ARG A 130 0.20 -14.51 -11.58
N LEU A 131 0.52 -13.36 -10.98
CA LEU A 131 0.57 -13.24 -9.53
C LEU A 131 -0.84 -12.99 -8.99
N SER A 132 -1.24 -13.72 -7.94
CA SER A 132 -2.55 -13.53 -7.31
C SER A 132 -2.49 -12.48 -6.20
N LEU A 133 -3.51 -11.62 -6.16
CA LEU A 133 -3.76 -10.66 -5.09
C LEU A 133 -5.07 -11.03 -4.38
N PHE A 134 -5.03 -11.06 -3.04
CA PHE A 134 -6.22 -11.12 -2.19
C PHE A 134 -6.20 -9.92 -1.25
N MET A 135 -7.29 -9.17 -1.27
CA MET A 135 -7.49 -8.01 -0.43
C MET A 135 -8.79 -8.20 0.33
N TYR A 136 -8.64 -8.54 1.60
CA TYR A 136 -9.74 -8.45 2.54
C TYR A 136 -9.80 -7.00 3.03
N TYR A 137 -10.99 -6.43 3.19
CA TYR A 137 -11.14 -5.13 3.83
C TYR A 137 -12.51 -4.94 4.48
N THR A 138 -12.58 -4.08 5.49
CA THR A 138 -13.85 -3.62 6.08
C THR A 138 -14.35 -2.39 5.32
N PRO A 139 -15.44 -2.49 4.53
CA PRO A 139 -16.02 -1.33 3.86
C PRO A 139 -16.61 -0.37 4.91
N LEU A 140 -16.73 0.90 4.56
CA LEU A 140 -17.46 1.84 5.41
C LEU A 140 -18.92 1.38 5.57
N PRO A 141 -19.45 1.29 6.81
CA PRO A 141 -20.80 0.80 7.04
C PRO A 141 -21.89 1.77 6.53
N SER A 142 -21.56 3.05 6.33
CA SER A 142 -22.46 4.07 5.81
C SER A 142 -21.70 5.27 5.26
N ASN A 143 -22.38 6.10 4.46
CA ASN A 143 -21.84 7.34 3.89
C ASN A 143 -21.75 8.48 4.94
N SER A 144 -21.75 8.16 6.23
CA SER A 144 -21.63 9.15 7.29
C SER A 144 -21.14 8.54 8.59
N PHE A 145 -20.27 9.24 9.29
CA PHE A 145 -20.01 8.95 10.69
C PHE A 145 -20.97 9.72 11.59
N GLN A 146 -21.34 9.11 12.72
CA GLN A 146 -22.36 9.65 13.61
C GLN A 146 -21.86 9.69 15.04
N LEU A 147 -22.10 10.83 15.70
CA LEU A 147 -21.88 11.01 17.12
C LEU A 147 -23.25 11.25 17.77
N SER A 148 -23.65 10.40 18.71
CA SER A 148 -24.91 10.58 19.42
C SER A 148 -24.92 11.88 20.24
N ALA A 149 -26.10 12.34 20.67
CA ALA A 149 -26.23 13.57 21.44
C ALA A 149 -25.46 13.55 22.78
N GLN A 150 -25.20 12.36 23.33
CA GLN A 150 -24.50 12.16 24.61
C GLN A 150 -23.01 11.83 24.44
N GLU A 151 -22.61 11.41 23.24
CA GLU A 151 -21.24 11.05 22.89
C GLU A 151 -20.36 12.29 22.73
N THR A 152 -19.17 12.21 23.30
CA THR A 152 -18.09 13.20 23.18
C THR A 152 -17.06 12.78 22.15
N SER A 153 -16.81 11.48 22.01
CA SER A 153 -15.88 10.94 21.02
C SER A 153 -16.30 9.55 20.53
N ARG A 154 -15.94 9.20 19.30
CA ARG A 154 -16.11 7.86 18.73
C ARG A 154 -14.93 7.50 17.82
N THR A 155 -14.51 6.25 17.90
CA THR A 155 -13.38 5.69 17.13
C THR A 155 -13.87 4.70 16.09
N TYR A 156 -13.30 4.76 14.89
CA TYR A 156 -13.52 3.81 13.81
C TYR A 156 -12.18 3.26 13.33
N LEU A 157 -12.16 1.95 13.04
CA LEU A 157 -10.99 1.25 12.51
C LEU A 157 -11.38 0.56 11.22
N SER A 158 -10.57 0.71 10.17
CA SER A 158 -10.69 -0.09 8.96
C SER A 158 -9.39 -0.83 8.68
N LEU A 159 -9.55 -2.12 8.37
CA LEU A 159 -8.50 -3.12 8.29
C LEU A 159 -8.57 -3.75 6.89
N PRO A 160 -7.62 -3.44 6.00
CA PRO A 160 -7.38 -4.24 4.82
C PRO A 160 -6.27 -5.25 5.07
N PRO A 161 -6.55 -6.52 5.45
CA PRO A 161 -5.56 -7.57 5.31
C PRO A 161 -5.29 -7.81 3.82
N LEU A 162 -4.05 -7.56 3.42
CA LEU A 162 -3.59 -7.79 2.06
C LEU A 162 -2.75 -9.07 2.05
N SER A 163 -3.31 -10.21 1.62
CA SER A 163 -2.57 -11.47 1.55
C SER A 163 -2.24 -11.84 0.10
N THR A 164 -0.98 -12.21 -0.14
CA THR A 164 -0.59 -12.92 -1.37
C THR A 164 -0.45 -14.39 -1.04
N ARG A 165 -1.14 -15.28 -1.78
CA ARG A 165 -1.07 -16.74 -1.57
C ARG A 165 0.24 -17.37 -2.05
N SER A 166 1.11 -16.59 -2.69
CA SER A 166 2.50 -17.02 -2.86
C SER A 166 3.20 -16.86 -1.52
N GLU A 167 3.90 -17.91 -1.06
CA GLU A 167 5.02 -17.79 -0.09
C GLU A 167 5.65 -16.41 -0.24
N PRO A 168 5.74 -15.59 0.83
CA PRO A 168 6.31 -14.26 0.71
C PRO A 168 7.68 -14.42 0.07
N LYS A 169 7.77 -14.13 -1.24
CA LYS A 169 9.04 -14.13 -1.94
C LYS A 169 9.80 -13.01 -1.29
N GLN A 170 10.70 -13.41 -0.43
CA GLN A 170 11.48 -12.58 0.45
C GLN A 170 12.06 -11.42 -0.38
N PHE A 171 11.50 -10.23 -0.17
CA PHE A 171 11.77 -9.07 -1.01
C PHE A 171 12.89 -8.27 -0.39
N TYR A 172 14.06 -8.35 -1.00
CA TYR A 172 15.28 -7.67 -0.56
C TYR A 172 15.78 -6.62 -1.54
N ARG A 173 14.93 -6.24 -2.49
CA ARG A 173 15.27 -5.18 -3.42
C ARG A 173 15.18 -3.85 -2.68
N VAL A 174 16.26 -3.10 -2.69
CA VAL A 174 16.20 -1.68 -2.38
C VAL A 174 16.25 -0.95 -3.72
N SER A 175 15.17 -0.27 -4.09
CA SER A 175 15.16 0.51 -5.33
C SER A 175 15.42 1.98 -5.00
N PRO A 176 16.13 2.74 -5.85
CA PRO A 176 16.26 4.19 -5.70
C PRO A 176 14.90 4.90 -5.54
N SER A 177 13.85 4.33 -6.14
CA SER A 177 12.46 4.79 -6.04
C SER A 177 11.70 4.39 -4.77
N SER A 178 12.21 3.47 -3.95
CA SER A 178 11.59 3.14 -2.65
C SER A 178 11.85 4.19 -1.57
N LEU A 179 12.77 5.12 -1.82
CA LEU A 179 13.14 6.20 -0.89
C LEU A 179 12.78 7.61 -1.42
N SER A 180 12.49 7.72 -2.72
CA SER A 180 12.27 8.99 -3.41
C SER A 180 10.80 9.12 -3.80
N ARG A 181 10.23 10.31 -3.59
CA ARG A 181 8.85 10.68 -3.96
C ARG A 181 8.56 10.23 -5.39
N GLY A 182 7.84 9.11 -5.54
CA GLY A 182 7.44 8.58 -6.84
C GLY A 182 6.79 9.70 -7.67
N GLY A 183 7.41 10.00 -8.81
CA GLY A 183 7.01 11.03 -9.74
C GLY A 183 5.53 10.93 -10.07
N ARG A 184 4.99 12.05 -10.58
CA ARG A 184 3.56 12.30 -10.81
C ARG A 184 2.83 11.23 -11.64
N LEU A 185 3.57 10.30 -12.26
CA LEU A 185 3.11 9.20 -13.12
C LEU A 185 3.49 7.79 -12.62
N SER A 186 4.02 7.61 -11.41
CA SER A 186 4.53 6.30 -10.91
C SER A 186 5.61 5.64 -11.81
N GLU A 187 6.30 6.43 -12.62
CA GLU A 187 7.32 5.98 -13.59
C GLU A 187 8.74 5.91 -13.00
N ASP A 188 8.94 6.32 -11.75
CA ASP A 188 10.29 6.40 -11.17
C ASP A 188 10.89 5.00 -10.96
N TYR A 189 11.73 4.60 -11.92
CA TYR A 189 12.53 3.37 -11.90
C TYR A 189 11.72 2.07 -11.74
N GLY A 190 10.39 2.12 -11.88
CA GLY A 190 9.48 0.96 -11.82
C GLY A 190 9.49 0.16 -10.53
N GLY A 191 10.19 0.63 -9.49
CA GLY A 191 10.49 -0.16 -8.28
C GLY A 191 11.60 -1.21 -8.44
N HIS A 192 12.34 -1.17 -9.55
CA HIS A 192 13.40 -2.13 -9.91
C HIS A 192 14.69 -1.92 -9.12
N SER A 193 15.46 -3.00 -8.94
CA SER A 193 16.79 -2.96 -8.31
C SER A 193 17.86 -2.70 -9.37
N PHE A 194 18.72 -1.70 -9.14
CA PHE A 194 19.80 -1.30 -10.04
C PHE A 194 21.17 -1.64 -9.45
N TRP A 195 22.25 -1.32 -10.18
CA TRP A 195 23.63 -1.41 -9.68
C TRP A 195 23.88 -0.56 -8.43
N ASP A 196 23.07 0.48 -8.21
CA ASP A 196 23.10 1.33 -7.01
C ASP A 196 22.89 0.55 -5.71
N THR A 197 22.10 -0.53 -5.75
CA THR A 197 21.81 -1.37 -4.58
C THR A 197 23.11 -1.93 -4.00
N GLU A 198 23.96 -2.54 -4.82
CA GLU A 198 25.23 -3.12 -4.39
C GLU A 198 26.35 -2.08 -4.28
N THR A 199 26.33 -1.04 -5.11
CA THR A 199 27.41 -0.03 -5.14
C THR A 199 27.31 0.96 -3.99
N TRP A 200 26.11 1.47 -3.72
CA TRP A 200 25.90 2.59 -2.78
C TRP A 200 25.22 2.19 -1.48
N MET A 201 24.26 1.25 -1.53
CA MET A 201 23.44 0.92 -0.36
C MET A 201 24.02 -0.25 0.45
N TYR A 202 24.48 -1.29 -0.25
CA TYR A 202 24.94 -2.53 0.34
C TYR A 202 26.09 -2.36 1.37
N PRO A 203 27.11 -1.51 1.18
CA PRO A 203 28.21 -1.41 2.15
C PRO A 203 27.74 -1.05 3.56
N LEU A 204 26.82 -0.09 3.69
CA LEU A 204 26.26 0.31 4.99
C LEU A 204 25.33 -0.76 5.56
N ILE A 205 24.52 -1.41 4.72
CA ILE A 205 23.65 -2.50 5.14
C ILE A 205 24.48 -3.70 5.63
N LEU A 206 25.59 -4.02 4.97
CA LEU A 206 26.51 -5.08 5.40
C LEU A 206 27.12 -4.78 6.77
N LEU A 207 27.52 -3.53 7.00
CA LEU A 207 28.15 -3.11 8.25
C LEU A 207 27.18 -3.20 9.45
N PHE A 208 25.95 -2.72 9.28
CA PHE A 208 25.00 -2.61 10.40
C PHE A 208 23.96 -3.74 10.47
N TYR A 209 23.67 -4.39 9.34
CA TYR A 209 22.60 -5.39 9.19
C TYR A 209 23.06 -6.57 8.31
N PRO A 210 24.07 -7.34 8.73
CA PRO A 210 24.68 -8.40 7.91
C PRO A 210 23.69 -9.49 7.47
N THR A 211 22.68 -9.78 8.29
CA THR A 211 21.59 -10.68 7.89
C THR A 211 20.86 -10.13 6.68
N LEU A 212 20.46 -8.85 6.68
CA LEU A 212 19.78 -8.24 5.53
C LEU A 212 20.71 -8.13 4.30
N ALA A 213 22.00 -7.90 4.51
CA ALA A 213 22.97 -7.87 3.41
C ALA A 213 23.09 -9.24 2.72
N ARG A 214 23.15 -10.34 3.48
CA ARG A 214 23.15 -11.70 2.89
C ARG A 214 21.95 -11.89 1.98
N GLU A 215 20.80 -11.43 2.42
CA GLU A 215 19.55 -11.56 1.71
C GLU A 215 19.48 -10.75 0.40
N ILE A 216 20.10 -9.56 0.35
CA ILE A 216 20.31 -8.80 -0.90
C ILE A 216 21.08 -9.63 -1.93
N LEU A 217 22.16 -10.32 -1.51
CA LEU A 217 22.94 -11.18 -2.41
C LEU A 217 22.19 -12.46 -2.80
N SER A 218 21.47 -13.09 -1.86
CA SER A 218 20.61 -14.25 -2.14
C SER A 218 19.61 -13.94 -3.26
N TYR A 219 19.04 -12.74 -3.24
CA TYR A 219 18.15 -12.27 -4.29
C TYR A 219 18.84 -12.19 -5.68
N ARG A 220 20.09 -11.75 -5.78
CA ARG A 220 20.86 -11.75 -7.05
C ARG A 220 21.14 -13.16 -7.54
N ILE A 221 21.52 -14.06 -6.63
CA ILE A 221 21.76 -15.47 -6.95
C ILE A 221 20.49 -16.13 -7.49
N ALA A 222 19.33 -15.87 -6.87
CA ALA A 222 18.05 -16.40 -7.32
C ALA A 222 17.67 -15.96 -8.75
N LEU A 223 18.22 -14.85 -9.24
CA LEU A 223 18.00 -14.34 -10.60
C LEU A 223 19.15 -14.63 -11.57
N ARG A 224 20.14 -15.43 -11.15
CA ARG A 224 21.32 -15.75 -11.98
C ARG A 224 20.94 -16.35 -13.33
N ASP A 225 19.96 -17.24 -13.37
CA ASP A 225 19.54 -17.88 -14.62
C ASP A 225 18.94 -16.88 -15.61
N ALA A 226 18.23 -15.86 -15.11
CA ALA A 226 17.73 -14.77 -15.93
C ALA A 226 18.87 -13.88 -16.46
N ALA A 227 19.89 -13.61 -15.66
CA ALA A 227 21.08 -12.91 -16.11
C ALA A 227 21.85 -13.70 -17.18
N MET A 228 22.03 -15.01 -16.99
CA MET A 228 22.66 -15.88 -17.99
C MET A 228 21.88 -15.93 -19.30
N TYR A 229 20.56 -15.97 -19.23
CA TYR A 229 19.71 -15.90 -20.42
C TYR A 229 19.88 -14.58 -21.15
N ASN A 230 19.91 -13.45 -20.44
CA ASN A 230 20.17 -12.15 -21.04
C ASN A 230 21.56 -12.08 -21.69
N ALA A 231 22.61 -12.60 -21.05
CA ALA A 231 23.95 -12.65 -21.65
C ALA A 231 23.94 -13.43 -22.98
N LYS A 232 23.28 -14.59 -23.01
CA LYS A 232 23.14 -15.41 -24.22
C LYS A 232 22.38 -14.70 -25.34
N LEU A 233 21.31 -13.96 -25.01
CA LEU A 233 20.55 -13.18 -26.00
C LEU A 233 21.42 -12.19 -26.77
N PHE A 234 22.46 -11.64 -26.13
CA PHE A 234 23.39 -10.70 -26.75
C PHE A 234 24.70 -11.36 -27.21
N GLY A 235 24.78 -12.69 -27.25
CA GLY A 235 25.95 -13.43 -27.73
C GLY A 235 27.12 -13.49 -26.74
N TYR A 236 26.88 -13.18 -25.46
CA TYR A 236 27.88 -13.25 -24.40
C TYR A 236 27.79 -14.56 -23.61
N VAL A 237 28.85 -14.86 -22.84
CA VAL A 237 28.94 -15.98 -21.92
C VAL A 237 28.92 -15.49 -20.47
N GLY A 238 28.42 -16.31 -19.55
CA GLY A 238 28.32 -15.94 -18.13
C GLY A 238 26.98 -15.31 -17.77
N CYS A 239 26.97 -14.52 -16.70
CA CYS A 239 25.83 -13.75 -16.19
C CYS A 239 26.27 -12.30 -15.92
#